data_AF-A0AAE7NKY2-F1
#
_entry.id   AF-A0AAE7NKY2-F1
#
_cell.length_a   1.000
_cell.length_b   1.000
_cell.length_c   1.000
_cell.angle_alpha   90.00
_cell.angle_beta   90.00
_cell.angle_gamma   90.00
#
_symmetry.space_group_name_H-M   'P 1'
#
loop_
_entity.id
_entity.type
_entity.pdbx_description
1 polymer ?
#
loop_
_entity_poly.entity_id
_entity_poly.type
_entity_poly.pdbx_seq_one_letter_code
_entity_poly.pdbx_strand_id
1 'polypeptide(L)' 'MTCARCDGTHWVCENHPERPWEGPKACGCGGAGKLCPVCNRVGPDEMPLLPNGFETSFTTTDIMRPFLRKPKKQ' A
#
# COMPACT_ATOMS: atom_id res chain seq x y z
N MET A 1 -15.89 2.12 -14.35
CA MET A 1 -15.44 3.52 -14.12
C MET A 1 -14.42 3.52 -13.00
N THR A 2 -13.33 4.27 -13.12
CA THR A 2 -12.37 4.51 -12.04
C THR A 2 -12.96 5.46 -10.99
N CYS A 3 -12.67 5.21 -9.71
CA CYS A 3 -13.15 6.08 -8.63
C CYS A 3 -12.47 7.45 -8.72
N ALA A 4 -13.26 8.52 -8.93
CA ALA A 4 -12.73 9.88 -9.10
C ALA A 4 -11.95 10.40 -7.88
N ARG A 5 -12.27 9.90 -6.68
CA ARG A 5 -11.65 10.36 -5.43
C ARG A 5 -10.22 9.86 -5.23
N CYS A 6 -9.96 8.60 -5.57
CA CYS A 6 -8.63 7.99 -5.46
C CYS A 6 -7.94 7.82 -6.82
N ASP A 7 -8.55 8.28 -7.92
CA ASP A 7 -8.08 8.06 -9.29
C ASP A 7 -7.85 6.57 -9.63
N GLY A 8 -8.63 5.68 -9.01
CA GLY A 8 -8.48 4.23 -9.15
C GLY A 8 -7.33 3.59 -8.37
N THR A 9 -6.60 4.35 -7.54
CA THR A 9 -5.50 3.80 -6.71
C THR A 9 -6.01 3.05 -5.48
N HIS A 10 -7.28 3.22 -5.11
CA HIS A 10 -7.89 2.67 -3.88
C HIS A 10 -7.38 3.29 -2.56
N TRP A 11 -6.51 4.30 -2.64
CA TRP A 11 -5.93 4.99 -1.48
C TRP A 11 -6.06 6.51 -1.62
N VAL A 12 -6.36 7.19 -0.52
CA VAL A 12 -6.47 8.65 -0.43
C VAL A 12 -5.50 9.20 0.60
N CYS A 13 -5.13 10.46 0.48
CA CYS A 13 -4.28 11.09 1.48
C CYS A 13 -5.02 11.16 2.82
N GLU A 14 -4.34 10.84 3.91
CA GLU A 14 -4.93 10.90 5.26
C GLU A 14 -5.35 12.33 5.63
N ASN A 15 -4.49 13.30 5.31
CA ASN A 15 -4.69 14.74 5.59
C ASN A 15 -5.69 15.41 4.65
N HIS A 16 -5.79 14.91 3.41
CA HIS A 16 -6.68 15.45 2.37
C HIS A 16 -7.46 14.30 1.71
N PRO A 17 -8.52 13.78 2.38
CA PRO A 17 -9.18 12.54 1.99
C PRO A 17 -9.86 12.58 0.61
N GLU A 18 -10.04 13.76 0.04
CA GLU A 18 -10.57 14.02 -1.30
C GLU A 18 -9.53 13.89 -2.41
N ARG A 19 -8.24 13.78 -2.07
CA ARG A 19 -7.14 13.64 -3.02
C ARG A 19 -6.54 12.24 -2.98
N PRO A 20 -6.09 11.69 -4.12
CA PRO A 20 -5.32 10.45 -4.16
C PRO A 20 -4.07 10.55 -3.29
N TRP A 21 -3.69 9.44 -2.65
CA TRP A 21 -2.43 9.39 -1.90
C TRP A 21 -1.23 9.34 -2.85
N GLU A 22 -1.32 8.48 -3.87
CA GLU A 22 -0.27 8.22 -4.85
C GLU A 22 -0.75 8.48 -6.30
N GLY A 23 0.19 8.41 -7.24
CA GLY A 23 -0.07 8.55 -8.68
C GLY A 23 0.01 10.00 -9.21
N PRO A 24 -0.30 10.21 -10.50
CA PRO A 24 -0.12 11.50 -11.18
C PRO A 24 -0.91 12.67 -10.58
N LYS A 25 -2.01 12.37 -9.87
CA LYS A 25 -2.88 13.36 -9.22
C LYS A 25 -2.74 13.35 -7.69
N ALA A 26 -1.68 12.72 -7.17
CA ALA A 26 -1.42 12.61 -5.74
C ALA A 26 -1.50 13.97 -5.02
N CYS A 27 -1.86 13.93 -3.74
CA CYS A 27 -1.94 15.12 -2.91
C CYS A 27 -0.61 15.90 -2.85
N GLY A 28 0.52 15.21 -2.77
CA GLY A 28 1.85 15.81 -2.70
C GLY A 28 2.20 16.48 -1.36
N CYS A 29 1.35 16.41 -0.34
CA CYS A 29 1.58 17.08 0.95
C CYS A 29 2.51 16.33 1.92
N GLY A 30 2.95 15.11 1.57
CA GLY A 30 3.75 14.24 2.44
C GLY A 30 2.96 13.46 3.49
N GLY A 31 1.64 13.61 3.56
CA GLY A 31 0.78 12.80 4.44
C GLY A 31 0.73 11.32 4.05
N ALA A 32 0.44 10.46 5.02
CA ALA A 32 0.30 9.02 4.81
C ALA A 32 -0.95 8.66 3.98
N GLY A 33 -1.00 7.41 3.55
CA GLY A 33 -2.11 6.84 2.80
C GLY A 33 -3.15 6.21 3.73
N LYS A 34 -4.42 6.39 3.39
CA LYS A 34 -5.51 5.62 3.99
C LYS A 34 -6.43 5.03 2.92
N LEU A 35 -7.19 4.03 3.31
CA LEU A 35 -8.17 3.39 2.44
C LEU A 35 -9.17 4.41 1.89
N CYS A 36 -9.45 4.31 0.58
CA CYS A 36 -10.48 5.14 -0.04
C CYS A 36 -11.85 4.82 0.58
N PRO A 37 -12.53 5.77 1.23
CA PRO A 37 -13.80 5.51 1.91
C PRO A 37 -14.96 5.19 0.96
N VAL A 38 -14.76 5.35 -0.36
CA VAL A 38 -15.77 5.14 -1.40
C VAL A 38 -15.65 3.77 -2.04
N CYS A 39 -14.43 3.33 -2.38
CA CYS A 39 -14.22 2.12 -3.19
C CYS A 39 -13.25 1.09 -2.58
N ASN A 40 -12.71 1.38 -1.40
CA ASN A 40 -11.85 0.47 -0.63
C ASN A 40 -12.30 0.45 0.84
N ARG A 41 -13.62 0.37 1.04
CA ARG A 41 -14.23 0.32 2.38
C ARG A 41 -14.40 -1.14 2.76
N VAL A 42 -13.57 -1.61 3.68
CA VAL A 42 -13.58 -2.99 4.18
C VAL A 42 -13.99 -3.04 5.65
N GLY A 43 -14.66 -4.12 6.04
CA GLY A 43 -14.98 -4.43 7.43
C GLY A 43 -13.76 -4.86 8.27
N PRO A 44 -13.92 -5.06 9.59
CA PRO A 44 -12.81 -5.40 10.49
C PRO A 44 -12.04 -6.67 10.10
N ASP A 45 -12.72 -7.65 9.51
CA ASP A 45 -12.14 -8.95 9.14
C ASP A 45 -11.92 -9.10 7.62
N GLU A 46 -12.10 -8.01 6.85
CA GLU A 46 -11.95 -8.01 5.41
C GLU A 46 -10.61 -7.40 4.99
N MET A 47 -9.95 -8.03 4.02
CA MET A 47 -8.68 -7.54 3.51
C MET A 47 -8.91 -6.36 2.56
N PRO A 48 -8.29 -5.19 2.79
CA PRO A 48 -8.37 -4.07 1.86
C PRO A 48 -7.64 -4.38 0.56
N LEU A 49 -7.98 -3.62 -0.49
CA LEU A 49 -7.14 -3.55 -1.67
C LEU A 49 -5.85 -2.82 -1.29
N LEU A 50 -4.74 -3.54 -1.38
CA LEU A 50 -3.41 -3.05 -1.00
C LEU A 50 -2.81 -2.18 -2.11
N PRO A 51 -1.89 -1.27 -1.77
CA PRO A 51 -1.21 -0.46 -2.77
C PRO A 51 -0.45 -1.34 -3.77
N ASN A 52 -0.25 -0.83 -4.98
CA ASN A 52 0.51 -1.56 -5.99
C ASN A 52 1.95 -1.81 -5.52
N GLY A 53 2.42 -3.06 -5.67
CA GLY A 53 3.76 -3.46 -5.24
C GLY A 53 3.87 -3.80 -3.75
N PHE A 54 2.77 -3.75 -2.99
CA PHE A 54 2.76 -4.21 -1.61
C PHE A 54 2.59 -5.74 -1.56
N GLU A 55 3.65 -6.46 -1.21
CA GLU A 55 3.61 -7.91 -1.00
C GLU A 55 3.23 -8.25 0.45
N THR A 56 2.18 -9.04 0.63
CA THR A 56 1.74 -9.54 1.96
C THR A 56 2.45 -10.81 2.39
N SER A 57 3.00 -11.57 1.43
CA SER A 57 3.69 -12.81 1.70
C SER A 57 5.17 -12.55 1.91
N PHE A 58 5.63 -12.54 3.17
CA PHE A 58 7.01 -12.93 3.41
C PHE A 58 7.09 -14.42 3.12
N THR A 59 7.82 -14.80 2.07
CA THR A 59 8.06 -16.22 1.82
C THR A 59 8.90 -16.79 2.98
N THR A 60 8.80 -18.08 3.26
CA THR A 60 9.70 -18.75 4.21
C THR A 60 11.18 -18.45 3.87
N THR A 61 11.48 -18.25 2.59
CA THR A 61 12.79 -17.84 2.09
C THR A 61 13.17 -16.42 2.49
N ASP A 62 12.24 -15.45 2.52
CA ASP A 62 12.51 -14.09 3.00
C ASP A 62 12.81 -14.06 4.50
N ILE A 63 12.08 -14.87 5.29
CA ILE A 63 12.34 -15.04 6.72
C ILE A 63 13.71 -15.68 6.96
N MET A 64 14.09 -16.67 6.14
CA MET A 64 15.38 -17.36 6.27
C MET A 64 16.56 -16.61 5.66
N ARG A 65 16.34 -15.51 4.92
CA ARG A 65 17.38 -14.76 4.19
C ARG A 65 18.59 -14.33 5.04
N PRO A 66 18.44 -13.93 6.32
CA PRO A 66 19.59 -13.65 7.19
C PRO A 66 20.44 -14.89 7.48
N PHE A 67 19.82 -16.06 7.56
CA PHE A 67 20.46 -17.34 7.89
C PHE A 67 21.07 -18.05 6.68
N LEU A 68 20.61 -17.72 5.46
CA LEU A 68 21.14 -18.27 4.20
C LEU A 68 22.42 -17.57 3.72
N ARG A 69 22.82 -16.44 4.33
CA ARG A 69 24.07 -15.77 4.00
C ARG A 69 25.25 -16.65 4.43
N LYS A 70 25.91 -17.30 3.47
CA LYS A 70 27.18 -18.00 3.73
C LYS A 70 28.20 -17.00 4.28
N PRO A 71 28.94 -17.33 5.35
CA PRO A 71 30.01 -16.47 5.84
C PRO A 71 31.03 -16.24 4.71
N LYS A 72 31.40 -14.99 4.45
CA LYS A 72 32.55 -14.67 3.61
C LYS A 72 33.77 -15.27 4.30
N LYS A 73 34.44 -16.24 3.65
CA LYS A 73 35.78 -16.65 4.08
C LYS A 73 36.70 -15.43 3.94
N GLN A 74 37.35 -15.07 5.04
CA GLN A 74 38.38 -14.04 5.13
C GLN A 74 39.67 -14.54 4.48
#